data_AF-A0A4R8QLZ1-F1
#
_entry.id   AF-A0A4R8QLZ1-F1
#
_cell.length_a   1.000
_cell.length_b   1.000
_cell.length_c   1.000
_cell.angle_alpha   90.00
_cell.angle_beta   90.00
_cell.angle_gamma   90.00
#
_symmetry.space_group_name_H-M   'P 1'
#
loop_
_entity.id
_entity.type
_entity.pdbx_description
1 polymer ?
#
loop_
_entity_poly.entity_id
_entity_poly.type
_entity_poly.pdbx_seq_one_letter_code
_entity_poly.pdbx_strand_id
1 'polypeptide(L)'
;MSTASATRRSHAADSPAPRRKPGKAMDKCVWLPLARLRHRVKRLFNATDAEAPSILRLPNELILEVLDHLELHDLFILSQTCRALRALAWRDWDLALGRMPSTQHAHFLPGIAFVRPNDWVCGRCGRLHAVDKRDVPWSGWHVRGSLPPCYRETGISCGHVYELRFAHVQMALKLSRMGNVNQTYLGRVMKPYSDERDSSVYSKLLLHTRAAPKIVAERFLLHAEYEYRDNTASVSPDALRLKKICPHMMIWPSRNTRSNSLTRGLGLEGLSDAVHLAFDRPGQEITGHCNRCPTDYTVVAAPGLLTIRAWHDLGPYTSLPDERWTVHIRSHDNQPSEGPAVHHNPGTVRHAYLE
;
A
#
# COMPACT_ATOMS: atom_id res chain seq x y z
N MET A 1 51.06 64.00 -14.99
CA MET A 1 52.00 62.86 -15.12
C MET A 1 51.25 61.64 -14.59
N SER A 2 50.49 60.93 -15.43
CA SER A 2 50.91 59.76 -16.24
C SER A 2 51.59 58.70 -15.36
N THR A 3 51.07 57.49 -15.17
CA THR A 3 50.63 56.50 -16.18
C THR A 3 49.50 55.60 -15.61
N ALA A 4 48.39 55.36 -16.34
CA ALA A 4 48.11 54.21 -17.24
C ALA A 4 48.19 52.83 -16.53
N SER A 5 47.19 51.95 -16.56
CA SER A 5 46.42 51.49 -17.72
C SER A 5 45.04 50.94 -17.37
N ALA A 6 44.07 51.25 -18.22
CA ALA A 6 42.81 50.56 -18.40
C ALA A 6 42.90 49.64 -19.63
N THR A 7 42.23 48.48 -19.61
CA THR A 7 41.36 47.93 -20.69
C THR A 7 40.93 46.50 -20.32
N ARG A 8 39.61 46.29 -20.10
CA ARG A 8 38.61 45.79 -21.07
C ARG A 8 38.77 44.30 -21.42
N ARG A 9 37.79 43.48 -21.01
CA ARG A 9 36.91 42.76 -21.95
C ARG A 9 35.71 42.13 -21.23
N SER A 10 34.55 42.46 -21.76
CA SER A 10 33.22 41.89 -21.58
C SER A 10 33.07 40.53 -22.27
N HIS A 11 32.37 39.58 -21.64
CA HIS A 11 31.51 38.53 -22.23
C HIS A 11 30.64 38.03 -21.06
N ALA A 12 29.31 38.17 -20.98
CA ALA A 12 28.23 37.77 -21.88
C ALA A 12 28.17 36.25 -22.12
N ALA A 13 26.97 35.71 -21.88
CA ALA A 13 26.42 34.41 -22.25
C ALA A 13 26.66 33.22 -21.30
N ASP A 14 25.54 32.80 -20.70
CA ASP A 14 24.97 31.46 -20.83
C ASP A 14 25.88 30.25 -20.59
N SER A 15 25.62 29.53 -19.49
CA SER A 15 24.88 28.28 -19.65
C SER A 15 24.54 27.60 -18.31
N PRO A 16 23.42 26.86 -18.28
CA PRO A 16 22.87 26.26 -17.08
C PRO A 16 23.60 24.97 -16.72
N ALA A 17 23.65 24.68 -15.42
CA ALA A 17 24.04 23.37 -14.89
C ALA A 17 23.30 22.26 -15.65
N PRO A 18 23.97 21.13 -15.97
CA PRO A 18 23.40 20.11 -16.82
C PRO A 18 22.17 19.53 -16.14
N ARG A 19 20.99 19.78 -16.73
CA ARG A 19 19.78 18.99 -16.52
C ARG A 19 20.19 17.53 -16.66
N ARG A 20 20.23 16.80 -15.54
CA ARG A 20 20.28 15.34 -15.56
C ARG A 20 19.11 14.89 -16.41
N LYS A 21 19.41 14.42 -17.62
CA LYS A 21 18.46 13.71 -18.47
C LYS A 21 17.84 12.61 -17.60
N PRO A 22 16.51 12.42 -17.59
CA PRO A 22 15.92 11.26 -16.94
C PRO A 22 16.49 10.04 -17.64
N GLY A 23 17.43 9.39 -16.97
CA GLY A 23 18.07 8.18 -17.46
C GLY A 23 17.00 7.14 -17.72
N LYS A 24 17.05 6.55 -18.91
CA LYS A 24 16.29 5.38 -19.33
C LYS A 24 16.43 4.26 -18.29
N ALA A 25 15.55 4.24 -17.30
CA ALA A 25 15.45 3.19 -16.29
C ALA A 25 14.07 2.48 -16.32
N MET A 26 13.24 2.78 -17.34
CA MET A 26 11.90 2.20 -17.49
C MET A 26 11.85 0.89 -18.28
N ASP A 27 12.93 0.48 -18.95
CA ASP A 27 12.91 -0.64 -19.91
C ASP A 27 13.00 -2.05 -19.29
N LYS A 28 13.01 -2.18 -17.96
CA LYS A 28 12.98 -3.51 -17.29
C LYS A 28 11.59 -3.95 -16.82
N CYS A 29 10.55 -3.20 -17.16
CA CYS A 29 9.18 -3.68 -16.98
C CYS A 29 8.83 -4.54 -18.19
N VAL A 30 9.12 -5.85 -18.08
CA VAL A 30 8.68 -6.84 -19.07
C VAL A 30 7.19 -6.65 -19.26
N TRP A 31 6.79 -6.17 -20.44
CA TRP A 31 5.45 -6.45 -20.93
C TRP A 31 5.32 -7.96 -20.87
N LEU A 32 4.47 -8.49 -19.99
CA LEU A 32 3.80 -9.71 -20.37
C LEU A 32 2.95 -9.29 -21.56
N PRO A 33 3.31 -9.65 -22.80
CA PRO A 33 2.44 -9.37 -23.91
C PRO A 33 1.15 -10.12 -23.57
N LEU A 34 0.01 -9.44 -23.60
CA LEU A 34 -1.27 -10.15 -23.52
C LEU A 34 -1.34 -11.23 -24.62
N ALA A 35 -0.51 -11.14 -25.67
CA ALA A 35 -0.27 -12.20 -26.66
C ALA A 35 0.22 -13.57 -26.10
N ARG A 36 0.74 -13.68 -24.86
CA ARG A 36 1.01 -14.98 -24.20
C ARG A 36 -0.24 -15.63 -23.59
N LEU A 37 -1.44 -15.05 -23.77
CA LEU A 37 -2.74 -15.62 -23.37
C LEU A 37 -3.18 -16.85 -24.21
N ARG A 38 -2.39 -17.31 -25.18
CA ARG A 38 -2.65 -18.56 -25.90
C ARG A 38 -2.20 -19.79 -25.11
N HIS A 39 -2.83 -20.07 -23.97
CA HIS A 39 -2.78 -21.45 -23.46
C HIS A 39 -3.76 -22.31 -24.25
N ARG A 40 -3.21 -23.40 -24.83
CA ARG A 40 -3.90 -24.41 -25.63
C ARG A 40 -5.11 -24.98 -24.88
N VAL A 41 -6.31 -24.67 -25.34
CA VAL A 41 -7.48 -25.53 -25.20
C VAL A 41 -7.81 -26.10 -26.58
N LYS A 42 -7.11 -27.18 -26.95
CA LYS A 42 -7.50 -28.08 -28.05
C LYS A 42 -8.21 -29.28 -27.44
N ARG A 43 -9.55 -29.28 -27.48
CA ARG A 43 -10.50 -30.41 -27.58
C ARG A 43 -11.90 -29.77 -27.60
N LEU A 44 -12.57 -29.77 -28.74
CA LEU A 44 -13.51 -30.79 -29.26
C LEU A 44 -14.76 -30.89 -28.39
N PHE A 45 -15.92 -30.55 -28.98
CA PHE A 45 -17.30 -30.98 -28.69
C PHE A 45 -18.18 -30.15 -29.66
N ASN A 46 -19.16 -30.63 -30.45
CA ASN A 46 -19.89 -31.89 -30.57
C ASN A 46 -20.26 -32.53 -29.22
N ALA A 47 -20.70 -31.72 -28.26
CA ALA A 47 -21.44 -32.21 -27.10
C ALA A 47 -22.92 -32.14 -27.45
N THR A 48 -23.63 -33.25 -27.24
CA THR A 48 -25.09 -33.29 -27.21
C THR A 48 -25.59 -32.41 -26.06
N ASP A 49 -26.75 -31.77 -26.23
CA ASP A 49 -27.30 -30.70 -25.36
C ASP A 49 -27.41 -31.03 -23.85
N ALA A 50 -27.31 -32.31 -23.47
CA ALA A 50 -27.43 -32.78 -22.10
C ALA A 50 -26.26 -32.40 -21.17
N GLU A 51 -25.07 -32.05 -21.69
CA GLU A 51 -23.89 -31.68 -20.87
C GLU A 51 -23.47 -30.20 -20.97
N ALA A 52 -24.17 -29.38 -21.74
CA ALA A 52 -23.85 -27.97 -21.85
C ALA A 52 -24.06 -27.23 -20.51
N PRO A 53 -23.10 -26.38 -20.07
CA PRO A 53 -23.27 -25.50 -18.92
C PRO A 53 -24.60 -24.73 -18.99
N SER A 54 -25.28 -24.56 -17.85
CA SER A 54 -26.63 -23.98 -17.76
C SER A 54 -26.78 -22.64 -18.51
N ILE A 55 -25.77 -21.78 -18.48
CA ILE A 55 -25.78 -20.48 -19.16
C ILE A 55 -25.74 -20.60 -20.69
N LEU A 56 -25.11 -21.63 -21.25
CA LEU A 56 -25.03 -21.86 -22.69
C LEU A 56 -26.30 -22.50 -23.27
N ARG A 57 -27.25 -22.88 -22.41
CA ARG A 57 -28.58 -23.36 -22.82
C ARG A 57 -29.58 -22.22 -23.02
N LEU A 58 -29.23 -21.00 -22.58
CA LEU A 58 -30.06 -19.83 -22.82
C LEU A 58 -30.02 -19.48 -24.31
N PRO A 59 -31.12 -18.96 -24.88
CA PRO A 59 -31.11 -18.33 -26.19
C PRO A 59 -30.03 -17.26 -26.28
N ASN A 60 -29.39 -17.14 -27.44
CA ASN A 60 -28.28 -16.21 -27.65
C ASN A 60 -28.68 -14.77 -27.31
N GLU A 61 -29.94 -14.40 -27.55
CA GLU A 61 -30.49 -13.07 -27.27
C GLU A 61 -30.43 -12.75 -25.77
N LEU A 62 -30.76 -13.72 -24.90
CA LEU A 62 -30.66 -13.54 -23.44
C LEU A 62 -29.21 -13.48 -22.98
N ILE A 63 -28.32 -14.24 -23.62
CA ILE A 63 -26.89 -14.17 -23.30
C ILE A 63 -26.34 -12.79 -23.69
N LEU A 64 -26.70 -12.27 -24.87
CA LEU A 64 -26.28 -10.95 -25.32
C LEU A 64 -26.79 -9.83 -24.39
N GLU A 65 -28.04 -9.90 -23.95
CA GLU A 65 -28.58 -8.97 -22.94
C GLU A 65 -27.75 -8.99 -21.65
N VAL A 66 -27.37 -10.18 -21.17
CA VAL A 66 -26.48 -10.31 -20.01
C VAL A 66 -25.11 -9.68 -20.29
N LEU A 67 -24.53 -9.92 -21.48
CA LEU A 67 -23.22 -9.39 -21.85
C LEU A 67 -23.21 -7.85 -21.92
N ASP A 68 -24.32 -7.22 -22.33
CA ASP A 68 -24.42 -5.76 -22.40
C ASP A 68 -24.38 -5.07 -21.02
N HIS A 69 -24.63 -5.82 -19.94
CA HIS A 69 -24.49 -5.34 -18.56
C HIS A 69 -23.10 -5.54 -17.96
N LEU A 70 -22.18 -6.18 -18.68
CA LEU A 70 -20.86 -6.50 -18.15
C LEU A 70 -19.83 -5.41 -18.41
N GLU A 71 -18.92 -5.24 -17.46
CA GLU A 71 -17.78 -4.38 -17.68
C GLU A 71 -16.83 -4.97 -18.74
N LEU A 72 -16.01 -4.10 -19.33
CA LEU A 72 -15.11 -4.48 -20.41
C LEU A 72 -14.14 -5.62 -20.02
N HIS A 73 -13.70 -5.63 -18.76
CA HIS A 73 -12.80 -6.66 -18.25
C HIS A 73 -13.51 -8.01 -18.06
N ASP A 74 -14.78 -8.00 -17.67
CA ASP A 74 -15.60 -9.21 -17.55
C ASP A 74 -15.89 -9.82 -18.92
N LEU A 75 -16.22 -8.99 -19.91
CA LEU A 75 -16.35 -9.42 -21.31
C LEU A 75 -15.07 -10.07 -21.82
N PHE A 76 -13.91 -9.47 -21.51
CA PHE A 76 -12.63 -10.05 -21.85
C PHE A 76 -12.46 -11.41 -21.19
N ILE A 77 -12.68 -11.53 -19.87
CA ILE A 77 -12.55 -12.78 -19.12
C ILE A 77 -13.47 -13.86 -19.70
N LEU A 78 -14.75 -13.53 -19.94
CA LEU A 78 -15.73 -14.45 -20.52
C LEU A 78 -15.32 -14.94 -21.90
N SER A 79 -14.80 -14.06 -22.77
CA SER A 79 -14.32 -14.44 -24.10
C SER A 79 -13.16 -15.46 -24.06
N GLN A 80 -12.48 -15.58 -22.92
CA GLN A 80 -11.40 -16.56 -22.72
C GLN A 80 -11.90 -17.92 -22.19
N THR A 81 -13.16 -18.04 -21.77
CA THR A 81 -13.69 -19.28 -21.15
C THR A 81 -14.00 -20.38 -22.16
N CYS A 82 -14.79 -20.09 -23.21
CA CYS A 82 -15.23 -21.07 -24.21
C CYS A 82 -15.44 -20.44 -25.59
N ARG A 83 -15.59 -21.28 -26.63
CA ARG A 83 -15.78 -20.81 -28.02
C ARG A 83 -17.10 -20.07 -28.24
N ALA A 84 -18.18 -20.51 -27.59
CA ALA A 84 -19.50 -19.89 -27.72
C ALA A 84 -19.49 -18.46 -27.15
N LEU A 85 -19.06 -18.29 -25.89
CA LEU A 85 -18.92 -16.97 -25.28
C LEU A 85 -17.87 -16.11 -25.97
N ARG A 86 -16.82 -16.69 -26.55
CA ARG A 86 -15.88 -15.95 -27.40
C ARG A 86 -16.53 -15.40 -28.66
N ALA A 87 -17.45 -16.15 -29.27
CA ALA A 87 -18.16 -15.72 -30.47
C ALA A 87 -19.20 -14.63 -30.14
N LEU A 88 -19.91 -14.77 -29.01
CA LEU A 88 -20.92 -13.80 -28.56
C LEU A 88 -20.28 -12.51 -28.01
N ALA A 89 -19.25 -12.64 -27.17
CA ALA A 89 -18.47 -11.50 -26.65
C ALA A 89 -17.31 -11.11 -27.59
N TRP A 90 -17.42 -11.41 -28.89
CA TRP A 90 -16.32 -11.20 -29.82
C TRP A 90 -15.97 -9.71 -29.90
N ARG A 91 -14.68 -9.43 -29.74
CA ARG A 91 -14.08 -8.12 -29.96
C ARG A 91 -12.69 -8.35 -30.49
N ASP A 92 -12.23 -7.47 -31.36
CA ASP A 92 -10.80 -7.38 -31.65
C ASP A 92 -10.10 -6.81 -30.42
N TRP A 93 -9.70 -7.69 -29.50
CA TRP A 93 -9.09 -7.30 -28.23
C TRP A 93 -7.73 -6.62 -28.44
N ASP A 94 -6.97 -6.99 -29.47
CA ASP A 94 -5.69 -6.36 -29.77
C ASP A 94 -5.90 -4.89 -30.18
N LEU A 95 -6.89 -4.65 -31.05
CA LEU A 95 -7.28 -3.30 -31.45
C LEU A 95 -7.91 -2.51 -30.29
N ALA A 96 -8.81 -3.14 -29.53
CA ALA A 96 -9.50 -2.51 -28.41
C ALA A 96 -8.52 -2.07 -27.31
N LEU A 97 -7.57 -2.95 -26.95
CA LEU A 97 -6.56 -2.66 -25.94
C LEU A 97 -5.50 -1.67 -26.43
N GLY A 98 -5.15 -1.72 -27.72
CA GLY A 98 -4.20 -0.81 -28.35
C GLY A 98 -4.73 0.63 -28.48
N ARG A 99 -6.05 0.81 -28.56
CA ARG A 99 -6.70 2.12 -28.65
C ARG A 99 -7.27 2.62 -27.31
N MET A 100 -7.21 1.81 -26.26
CA MET A 100 -7.81 2.14 -24.98
C MET A 100 -7.06 3.30 -24.31
N PRO A 101 -7.76 4.37 -23.89
CA PRO A 101 -7.17 5.46 -23.12
C PRO A 101 -6.56 4.96 -21.81
N SER A 102 -5.53 5.65 -21.31
CA SER A 102 -4.87 5.32 -20.04
C SER A 102 -5.83 5.26 -18.84
N THR A 103 -6.87 6.10 -18.83
CA THR A 103 -7.92 6.10 -17.80
C THR A 103 -8.77 4.83 -17.83
N GLN A 104 -9.08 4.29 -19.01
CA GLN A 104 -9.81 3.03 -19.13
C GLN A 104 -8.91 1.83 -18.79
N HIS A 105 -7.62 1.88 -19.14
CA HIS A 105 -6.62 0.88 -18.72
C HIS A 105 -6.56 0.74 -17.20
N ALA A 106 -6.69 1.86 -16.49
CA ALA A 106 -6.70 1.92 -15.03
C ALA A 106 -7.88 1.18 -14.37
N HIS A 107 -8.97 0.91 -15.10
CA HIS A 107 -10.11 0.09 -14.62
C HIS A 107 -10.08 -1.32 -15.19
N PHE A 108 -9.63 -1.48 -16.44
CA PHE A 108 -9.61 -2.77 -17.12
C PHE A 108 -8.62 -3.78 -16.50
N LEU A 109 -7.33 -3.43 -16.42
CA LEU A 109 -6.29 -4.35 -15.95
C LEU A 109 -6.52 -4.86 -14.52
N PRO A 110 -7.03 -4.05 -13.58
CA PRO A 110 -7.34 -4.53 -12.25
C PRO A 110 -8.44 -5.58 -12.17
N GLY A 111 -9.50 -5.45 -12.98
CA GLY A 111 -10.51 -6.49 -13.10
C GLY A 111 -9.89 -7.81 -13.60
N ILE A 112 -8.96 -7.71 -14.54
CA ILE A 112 -8.16 -8.88 -14.99
C ILE A 112 -7.28 -9.44 -13.86
N ALA A 113 -6.58 -8.58 -13.09
CA ALA A 113 -5.75 -9.02 -11.96
C ALA A 113 -6.57 -9.66 -10.84
N PHE A 114 -7.81 -9.20 -10.64
CA PHE A 114 -8.68 -9.64 -9.57
C PHE A 114 -8.99 -11.13 -9.68
N VAL A 115 -9.20 -11.64 -10.90
CA VAL A 115 -9.45 -13.07 -11.17
C VAL A 115 -8.17 -13.88 -11.39
N ARG A 116 -7.00 -13.24 -11.49
CA ARG A 116 -5.71 -13.91 -11.72
C ARG A 116 -4.91 -14.02 -10.43
N PRO A 117 -4.75 -15.24 -9.87
CA PRO A 117 -4.13 -15.44 -8.56
C PRO A 117 -2.63 -15.15 -8.52
N ASN A 118 -1.96 -15.12 -9.68
CA ASN A 118 -0.52 -14.92 -9.79
C ASN A 118 -0.14 -13.56 -10.38
N ASP A 119 -1.11 -12.70 -10.68
CA ASP A 119 -0.87 -11.41 -11.34
C ASP A 119 -1.38 -10.27 -10.47
N TRP A 120 -0.74 -9.12 -10.47
CA TRP A 120 -1.21 -7.91 -9.77
C TRP A 120 -0.99 -6.67 -10.65
N VAL A 121 -1.80 -5.63 -10.46
CA VAL A 121 -1.60 -4.35 -11.15
C VAL A 121 -0.68 -3.47 -10.32
N CYS A 122 0.40 -3.00 -10.94
CA CYS A 122 1.30 -2.08 -10.29
C CYS A 122 0.79 -0.64 -10.33
N GLY A 123 0.57 -0.05 -9.16
CA GLY A 123 0.17 1.36 -9.04
C GLY A 123 1.19 2.36 -9.61
N ARG A 124 2.47 1.97 -9.73
CA ARG A 124 3.53 2.83 -10.30
C ARG A 124 3.57 2.84 -11.83
N CYS A 125 3.45 1.67 -12.47
CA CYS A 125 3.62 1.57 -13.94
C CYS A 125 2.30 1.30 -14.68
N GLY A 126 1.22 1.00 -13.97
CA GLY A 126 -0.09 0.68 -14.54
C GLY A 126 -0.12 -0.63 -15.33
N ARG A 127 0.77 -1.59 -15.04
CA ARG A 127 0.86 -2.88 -15.76
C ARG A 127 0.61 -4.07 -14.85
N LEU A 128 0.26 -5.20 -15.48
CA LEU A 128 0.18 -6.50 -14.84
C LEU A 128 1.58 -7.08 -14.61
N HIS A 129 1.86 -7.48 -13.37
CA HIS A 129 3.08 -8.15 -12.98
C HIS A 129 2.76 -9.51 -12.37
N ALA A 130 3.59 -10.50 -12.68
CA ALA A 130 3.59 -11.74 -11.94
C ALA A 130 4.03 -11.48 -10.48
N VAL A 131 3.38 -12.14 -9.54
CA VAL A 131 3.68 -12.09 -8.10
C VAL A 131 4.96 -12.86 -7.83
N ASP A 132 5.97 -12.19 -7.26
CA ASP A 132 7.10 -12.88 -6.66
C ASP A 132 6.71 -13.40 -5.27
N LYS A 133 6.58 -14.72 -5.13
CA LYS A 133 6.17 -15.35 -3.86
C LYS A 133 7.21 -15.19 -2.74
N ARG A 134 8.40 -14.68 -3.02
CA ARG A 134 9.41 -14.32 -2.01
C ARG A 134 9.13 -12.94 -1.40
N ASP A 135 8.33 -12.13 -2.08
CA ASP A 135 7.94 -10.78 -1.68
C ASP A 135 6.91 -10.83 -0.55
N VAL A 136 7.39 -10.67 0.68
CA VAL A 136 6.57 -10.69 1.91
C VAL A 136 6.95 -9.50 2.79
N PRO A 137 6.09 -9.06 3.72
CA PRO A 137 6.33 -7.82 4.47
C PRO A 137 7.66 -7.73 5.22
N TRP A 138 8.22 -8.85 5.68
CA TRP A 138 9.47 -8.88 6.45
C TRP A 138 10.71 -9.33 5.64
N SER A 139 10.62 -9.47 4.31
CA SER A 139 11.76 -9.97 3.51
C SER A 139 12.96 -9.01 3.45
N GLY A 140 12.86 -7.84 4.09
CA GLY A 140 13.95 -6.87 4.24
C GLY A 140 14.49 -6.31 2.92
N TRP A 141 15.60 -5.57 3.03
CA TRP A 141 16.27 -4.94 1.88
C TRP A 141 16.97 -5.94 0.95
N HIS A 142 17.26 -7.15 1.41
CA HIS A 142 18.00 -8.17 0.65
C HIS A 142 17.24 -8.65 -0.60
N VAL A 143 15.91 -8.61 -0.59
CA VAL A 143 15.09 -8.91 -1.78
C VAL A 143 14.85 -7.64 -2.62
N ARG A 144 14.90 -6.43 -2.04
CA ARG A 144 14.67 -5.15 -2.77
C ARG A 144 15.69 -4.84 -3.85
N GLY A 145 16.95 -5.22 -3.62
CA GLY A 145 18.04 -5.00 -4.59
C GLY A 145 17.83 -5.79 -5.88
N SER A 146 17.27 -7.00 -5.76
CA SER A 146 17.05 -7.92 -6.87
C SER A 146 15.68 -7.78 -7.54
N LEU A 147 14.71 -7.14 -6.88
CA LEU A 147 13.38 -6.92 -7.44
C LEU A 147 13.33 -5.72 -8.42
N PRO A 148 12.46 -5.78 -9.45
CA PRO A 148 12.22 -4.68 -10.37
C PRO A 148 11.83 -3.37 -9.67
N PRO A 149 12.05 -2.18 -10.28
CA PRO A 149 11.68 -0.89 -9.69
C PRO A 149 10.20 -0.78 -9.28
N CYS A 150 9.31 -1.56 -9.90
CA CYS A 150 7.89 -1.63 -9.56
C CYS A 150 7.62 -2.20 -8.16
N TYR A 151 8.53 -3.00 -7.62
CA TYR A 151 8.45 -3.54 -6.25
C TYR A 151 8.98 -2.58 -5.19
N ARG A 152 9.61 -1.47 -5.60
CA ARG A 152 10.12 -0.42 -4.71
C ARG A 152 9.06 0.67 -4.44
N GLU A 153 7.80 0.26 -4.38
CA GLU A 153 6.71 1.09 -3.89
C GLU A 153 6.91 1.34 -2.39
N THR A 154 6.62 2.56 -1.95
CA THR A 154 6.70 2.93 -0.53
C THR A 154 5.58 2.23 0.23
N GLY A 155 5.92 1.53 1.31
CA GLY A 155 4.95 0.88 2.18
C GLY A 155 4.77 1.54 3.54
N ILE A 156 3.90 0.95 4.35
CA ILE A 156 3.78 1.19 5.79
C ILE A 156 4.90 0.42 6.47
N SER A 157 5.76 1.12 7.21
CA SER A 157 6.87 0.50 7.94
C SER A 157 6.54 0.37 9.42
N CYS A 158 6.69 -0.83 9.96
CA CYS A 158 6.60 -1.11 11.40
C CYS A 158 7.98 -1.56 11.89
N GLY A 159 8.62 -0.75 12.73
CA GLY A 159 10.00 -1.02 13.15
C GLY A 159 10.98 -0.89 12.00
N HIS A 160 11.99 -1.77 11.95
CA HIS A 160 13.10 -1.66 10.99
C HIS A 160 12.97 -2.53 9.75
N VAL A 161 12.30 -3.69 9.84
CA VAL A 161 12.33 -4.71 8.79
C VAL A 161 10.95 -4.94 8.16
N TYR A 162 9.87 -4.75 8.93
CA TYR A 162 8.52 -4.98 8.42
C TYR A 162 8.05 -3.80 7.58
N GLU A 163 7.79 -4.05 6.31
CA GLU A 163 7.22 -3.09 5.37
C GLU A 163 6.07 -3.71 4.57
N LEU A 164 4.86 -3.27 4.88
CA LEU A 164 3.65 -3.66 4.17
C LEU A 164 3.45 -2.74 2.97
N ARG A 165 3.32 -3.30 1.77
CA ARG A 165 3.09 -2.56 0.51
C ARG A 165 1.68 -2.81 -0.01
N PHE A 166 1.23 -1.95 -0.92
CA PHE A 166 -0.10 -2.04 -1.50
C PHE A 166 -0.34 -3.40 -2.16
N ALA A 167 0.64 -3.88 -2.92
CA ALA A 167 0.60 -5.20 -3.54
C ALA A 167 0.37 -6.32 -2.51
N HIS A 168 0.96 -6.26 -1.31
CA HIS A 168 0.73 -7.26 -0.27
C HIS A 168 -0.74 -7.26 0.19
N VAL A 169 -1.31 -6.08 0.43
CA VAL A 169 -2.71 -5.92 0.85
C VAL A 169 -3.66 -6.48 -0.23
N GLN A 170 -3.47 -6.06 -1.48
CA GLN A 170 -4.29 -6.51 -2.59
C GLN A 170 -4.20 -8.02 -2.83
N MET A 171 -2.98 -8.58 -2.73
CA MET A 171 -2.79 -10.01 -2.86
C MET A 171 -3.42 -10.79 -1.70
N ALA A 172 -3.33 -10.28 -0.47
CA ALA A 172 -3.93 -10.93 0.68
C ALA A 172 -5.46 -11.00 0.54
N LEU A 173 -6.10 -9.87 0.23
CA LEU A 173 -7.55 -9.80 0.04
C LEU A 173 -8.03 -10.69 -1.11
N LYS A 174 -7.34 -10.63 -2.26
CA LYS A 174 -7.67 -11.46 -3.41
C LYS A 174 -7.54 -12.95 -3.13
N LEU A 175 -6.42 -13.38 -2.53
CA LEU A 175 -6.19 -14.81 -2.27
C LEU A 175 -7.07 -15.34 -1.15
N SER A 176 -7.42 -14.49 -0.17
CA SER A 176 -8.41 -14.83 0.86
C SER A 176 -9.77 -15.12 0.23
N ARG A 177 -10.25 -14.25 -0.68
CA ARG A 177 -11.50 -14.48 -1.44
C ARG A 177 -11.45 -15.75 -2.28
N MET A 178 -10.32 -16.07 -2.89
CA MET A 178 -10.17 -17.25 -3.74
C MET A 178 -10.14 -18.58 -2.97
N GLY A 179 -9.77 -18.56 -1.68
CA GLY A 179 -9.88 -19.69 -0.75
C GLY A 179 -8.90 -20.87 -0.95
N ASN A 180 -8.71 -21.35 -2.19
CA ASN A 180 -7.91 -22.55 -2.46
C ASN A 180 -6.63 -22.29 -3.28
N VAL A 181 -6.37 -21.04 -3.69
CA VAL A 181 -5.21 -20.71 -4.51
C VAL A 181 -4.10 -20.05 -3.70
N ASN A 182 -2.85 -20.48 -3.91
CA ASN A 182 -1.64 -19.87 -3.32
C ASN A 182 -1.68 -19.68 -1.78
N GLN A 183 -2.33 -20.59 -1.05
CA GLN A 183 -2.51 -20.48 0.40
C GLN A 183 -1.19 -20.41 1.18
N THR A 184 -0.12 -21.06 0.71
CA THR A 184 1.21 -20.91 1.29
C THR A 184 1.75 -19.48 1.20
N TYR A 185 1.50 -18.78 0.08
CA TYR A 185 1.92 -17.40 -0.07
C TYR A 185 1.05 -16.46 0.77
N LEU A 186 -0.27 -16.65 0.76
CA LEU A 186 -1.20 -15.91 1.62
C LEU A 186 -0.82 -16.06 3.10
N GLY A 187 -0.60 -17.28 3.57
CA GLY A 187 -0.21 -17.56 4.95
C GLY A 187 1.13 -16.93 5.33
N ARG A 188 2.03 -16.71 4.36
CA ARG A 188 3.23 -15.90 4.59
C ARG A 188 2.86 -14.42 4.66
N VAL A 189 2.18 -13.83 3.69
CA VAL A 189 1.80 -12.39 3.76
C VAL A 189 1.05 -12.04 5.06
N MET A 190 0.17 -12.95 5.51
CA MET A 190 -0.65 -12.79 6.71
C MET A 190 0.05 -13.22 8.02
N LYS A 191 1.28 -13.72 7.98
CA LYS A 191 1.96 -14.19 9.20
C LYS A 191 2.25 -12.99 10.11
N PRO A 192 1.89 -13.05 11.41
CA PRO A 192 2.34 -12.08 12.38
C PRO A 192 3.87 -12.02 12.44
N TYR A 193 4.38 -10.81 12.57
CA TYR A 193 5.80 -10.52 12.67
C TYR A 193 6.13 -9.99 14.06
N SER A 194 7.32 -10.33 14.56
CA SER A 194 7.87 -9.85 15.82
C SER A 194 9.38 -9.76 15.70
N ASP A 195 9.96 -8.67 16.20
CA ASP A 195 11.41 -8.43 16.21
C ASP A 195 11.79 -7.46 17.31
N GLU A 196 13.04 -7.55 17.76
CA GLU A 196 13.57 -6.71 18.83
C GLU A 196 14.93 -6.14 18.40
N ARG A 197 15.07 -4.82 18.45
CA ARG A 197 16.30 -4.10 18.04
C ARG A 197 16.46 -2.79 18.79
N ASP A 198 17.66 -2.25 18.77
CA ASP A 198 17.89 -0.86 19.18
C ASP A 198 17.02 0.09 18.34
N SER A 199 16.24 0.91 19.03
CA SER A 199 15.22 1.74 18.39
C SER A 199 15.80 2.87 17.52
N SER A 200 17.03 3.29 17.77
CA SER A 200 17.80 4.17 16.87
C SER A 200 19.28 4.17 17.24
N VAL A 201 20.13 4.61 16.31
CA VAL A 201 21.57 4.85 16.56
C VAL A 201 21.80 5.87 17.68
N TYR A 202 20.81 6.73 17.96
CA TYR A 202 20.92 7.84 18.91
C TYR A 202 20.20 7.59 20.24
N SER A 203 19.53 6.44 20.41
CA SER A 203 18.75 6.13 21.60
C SER A 203 19.07 4.71 22.08
N LYS A 204 19.40 4.57 23.37
CA LYS A 204 19.64 3.27 24.01
C LYS A 204 18.36 2.45 24.25
N LEU A 205 17.21 2.94 23.79
CA LEU A 205 15.94 2.24 23.93
C LEU A 205 15.92 1.00 23.04
N LEU A 206 15.64 -0.14 23.64
CA LEU A 206 15.29 -1.38 22.95
C LEU A 206 13.85 -1.28 22.47
N LEU A 207 13.62 -1.53 21.19
CA LEU A 207 12.31 -1.54 20.56
C LEU A 207 11.93 -2.98 20.20
N HIS A 208 10.92 -3.48 20.88
CA HIS A 208 10.20 -4.68 20.45
C HIS A 208 9.04 -4.25 19.56
N THR A 209 9.04 -4.69 18.31
CA THR A 209 7.97 -4.41 17.34
C THR A 209 7.19 -5.67 17.05
N ARG A 210 5.85 -5.59 17.06
CA ARG A 210 4.97 -6.63 16.51
C ARG A 210 4.07 -6.03 15.43
N ALA A 211 3.80 -6.82 14.40
CA ALA A 211 2.86 -6.47 13.34
C ALA A 211 1.99 -7.68 13.01
N ALA A 212 0.68 -7.54 13.15
CA ALA A 212 -0.28 -8.61 12.99
C ALA A 212 -1.38 -8.19 11.98
N PRO A 213 -1.29 -8.65 10.72
CA PRO A 213 -2.32 -8.38 9.74
C PRO A 213 -3.56 -9.26 10.00
N LYS A 214 -4.75 -8.75 9.67
CA LYS A 214 -6.03 -9.45 9.76
C LYS A 214 -6.92 -9.03 8.59
N ILE A 215 -7.78 -9.93 8.12
CA ILE A 215 -8.84 -9.57 7.17
C ILE A 215 -10.17 -9.70 7.90
N VAL A 216 -10.95 -8.62 7.93
CA VAL A 216 -12.27 -8.56 8.57
C VAL A 216 -13.23 -7.90 7.59
N ALA A 217 -14.36 -8.56 7.31
CA ALA A 217 -15.39 -8.06 6.38
C ALA A 217 -14.81 -7.56 5.03
N GLU A 218 -13.91 -8.35 4.42
CA GLU A 218 -13.20 -8.02 3.17
C GLU A 218 -12.27 -6.80 3.23
N ARG A 219 -11.94 -6.33 4.43
CA ARG A 219 -11.02 -5.22 4.67
C ARG A 219 -9.73 -5.73 5.26
N PHE A 220 -8.61 -5.15 4.85
CA PHE A 220 -7.32 -5.48 5.42
C PHE A 220 -7.03 -4.54 6.60
N LEU A 221 -6.87 -5.13 7.77
CA LEU A 221 -6.50 -4.43 9.00
C LEU A 221 -5.08 -4.81 9.43
N LEU A 222 -4.36 -3.85 10.01
CA LEU A 222 -3.03 -4.08 10.57
C LEU A 222 -2.99 -3.59 12.02
N HIS A 223 -2.67 -4.50 12.95
CA HIS A 223 -2.29 -4.12 14.30
C HIS A 223 -0.78 -4.05 14.41
N ALA A 224 -0.25 -2.91 14.84
CA ALA A 224 1.16 -2.69 15.11
C ALA A 224 1.36 -2.36 16.60
N GLU A 225 2.28 -3.07 17.24
CA GLU A 225 2.66 -2.83 18.64
C GLU A 225 4.14 -2.44 18.71
N TYR A 226 4.42 -1.41 19.48
CA TYR A 226 5.74 -0.87 19.71
C TYR A 226 5.97 -0.83 21.22
N GLU A 227 6.86 -1.67 21.74
CA GLU A 227 7.31 -1.60 23.12
C GLU A 227 8.71 -0.99 23.16
N TYR A 228 8.85 0.12 23.85
CA TYR A 228 10.12 0.78 24.11
C TYR A 228 10.55 0.47 25.53
N ARG A 229 11.72 -0.14 25.68
CA ARG A 229 12.33 -0.51 26.95
C ARG A 229 13.66 0.20 27.10
N ASP A 230 13.95 0.67 28.31
CA ASP A 230 15.29 1.15 28.65
C ASP A 230 15.89 0.21 29.69
N ASN A 231 17.04 -0.38 29.37
CA ASN A 231 17.73 -1.34 30.24
C ASN A 231 18.55 -0.65 31.33
N THR A 232 18.65 0.69 31.33
CA THR A 232 19.57 1.47 32.16
C THR A 232 18.93 2.64 32.90
N ALA A 233 17.74 3.10 32.48
CA ALA A 233 17.00 4.22 33.07
C ALA A 233 15.48 4.09 32.84
N SER A 234 14.70 5.10 33.25
CA SER A 234 13.29 5.23 32.87
C SER A 234 13.15 5.75 31.43
N VAL A 235 12.29 5.13 30.63
CA VAL A 235 11.89 5.67 29.31
C VAL A 235 11.34 7.07 29.50
N SER A 236 11.76 8.04 28.67
CA SER A 236 11.24 9.40 28.68
C SER A 236 10.60 9.77 27.34
N PRO A 237 9.63 10.70 27.31
CA PRO A 237 9.06 11.21 26.06
C PRO A 237 10.11 11.72 25.07
N ASP A 238 11.16 12.39 25.55
CA ASP A 238 12.20 12.96 24.69
C ASP A 238 13.04 11.88 23.98
N ALA A 239 13.22 10.71 24.60
CA ALA A 239 13.89 9.57 23.98
C ALA A 239 13.07 8.96 22.83
N LEU A 240 11.76 9.25 22.78
CA LEU A 240 10.81 8.76 21.79
C LEU A 240 10.50 9.78 20.69
N ARG A 241 11.22 10.90 20.67
CA ARG A 241 11.04 11.97 19.68
C ARG A 241 11.07 11.43 18.26
N LEU A 242 10.20 11.99 17.42
CA LEU A 242 10.09 11.68 15.99
C LEU A 242 9.60 10.26 15.67
N LYS A 243 9.28 9.44 16.67
CA LYS A 243 8.58 8.17 16.45
C LYS A 243 7.15 8.47 16.01
N LYS A 244 6.65 7.65 15.09
CA LYS A 244 5.37 7.82 14.42
C LYS A 244 4.66 6.49 14.31
N ILE A 245 3.33 6.51 14.34
CA ILE A 245 2.49 5.35 14.03
C ILE A 245 1.79 5.50 12.68
N CYS A 246 1.63 6.71 12.17
CA CYS A 246 1.19 7.01 10.81
C CYS A 246 1.92 8.25 10.26
N PRO A 247 1.75 8.64 8.98
CA PRO A 247 2.35 9.88 8.45
C PRO A 247 1.87 11.16 9.14
N HIS A 248 0.72 11.12 9.83
CA HIS A 248 0.07 12.30 10.41
C HIS A 248 0.39 12.55 11.88
N MET A 249 0.81 11.51 12.62
CA MET A 249 1.01 11.59 14.06
C MET A 249 2.45 11.23 14.44
N MET A 250 3.05 12.08 15.25
CA MET A 250 4.44 11.99 15.69
C MET A 250 4.56 12.41 17.16
N ILE A 251 5.49 11.80 17.87
CA ILE A 251 5.86 12.23 19.22
C ILE A 251 6.81 13.42 19.10
N TRP A 252 6.39 14.57 19.61
CA TRP A 252 7.17 15.80 19.59
C TRP A 252 8.06 15.88 20.85
N PRO A 253 9.28 16.43 20.74
CA PRO A 253 10.10 16.68 21.93
C PRO A 253 9.42 17.72 22.83
N SER A 254 9.53 17.55 24.14
CA SER A 254 8.88 18.44 25.08
C SER A 254 9.54 19.83 25.09
N ARG A 255 8.72 20.88 24.97
CA ARG A 255 9.06 22.32 24.97
C ARG A 255 9.63 22.92 23.68
N ASN A 256 8.72 23.41 22.84
CA ASN A 256 8.89 24.73 22.22
C ASN A 256 7.54 25.46 22.20
N THR A 257 7.32 26.33 23.18
CA THR A 257 6.08 27.10 23.42
C THR A 257 5.67 28.03 22.27
N ARG A 258 6.45 28.15 21.19
CA ARG A 258 6.16 29.01 20.04
C ARG A 258 5.54 28.30 18.83
N SER A 259 5.58 26.97 18.71
CA SER A 259 4.89 26.27 17.60
C SER A 259 3.47 25.80 17.95
N ASN A 260 3.07 25.94 19.21
CA ASN A 260 1.86 25.31 19.77
C ASN A 260 0.52 25.87 19.28
N SER A 261 0.45 27.06 18.67
CA SER A 261 -0.85 27.62 18.25
C SER A 261 -1.36 27.00 16.94
N LEU A 262 -0.47 26.74 15.98
CA LEU A 262 -0.82 26.15 14.69
C LEU A 262 -1.01 24.62 14.78
N THR A 263 -0.18 23.92 15.55
CA THR A 263 -0.27 22.46 15.73
C THR A 263 -1.50 22.04 16.53
N ARG A 264 -1.87 22.83 17.55
CA ARG A 264 -3.05 22.59 18.40
C ARG A 264 -4.36 22.89 17.67
N GLY A 265 -4.38 23.88 16.78
CA GLY A 265 -5.52 24.17 15.90
C GLY A 265 -5.76 23.10 14.82
N LEU A 266 -4.73 22.33 14.45
CA LEU A 266 -4.78 21.28 13.42
C LEU A 266 -4.90 19.85 14.02
N GLY A 267 -4.95 19.71 15.35
CA GLY A 267 -5.08 18.41 16.02
C GLY A 267 -3.89 17.47 15.84
N LEU A 268 -2.68 18.01 15.59
CA LEU A 268 -1.47 17.26 15.25
C LEU A 268 -0.70 16.72 16.47
N GLU A 269 -1.13 17.08 17.68
CA GLU A 269 -0.46 16.75 18.95
C GLU A 269 -1.00 15.46 19.60
N GLY A 270 -2.08 14.86 19.07
CA GLY A 270 -2.82 13.79 19.76
C GLY A 270 -1.95 12.66 20.30
N LEU A 271 -1.02 12.13 19.50
CA LEU A 271 -0.11 11.07 19.95
C LEU A 271 0.90 11.56 20.99
N SER A 272 1.44 12.77 20.82
CA SER A 272 2.41 13.35 21.75
C SER A 272 1.77 13.60 23.11
N ASP A 273 0.57 14.17 23.12
CA ASP A 273 -0.21 14.42 24.33
C ASP A 273 -0.58 13.11 25.02
N ALA A 274 -0.99 12.08 24.25
CA ALA A 274 -1.29 10.77 24.79
C ALA A 274 -0.06 10.11 25.45
N VAL A 275 1.13 10.26 24.85
CA VAL A 275 2.38 9.78 25.44
C VAL A 275 2.71 10.52 26.73
N HIS A 276 2.66 11.85 26.74
CA HIS A 276 2.88 12.62 27.96
C HIS A 276 1.89 12.24 29.06
N LEU A 277 0.60 12.15 28.73
CA LEU A 277 -0.44 11.76 29.67
C LEU A 277 -0.24 10.35 30.23
N ALA A 278 0.24 9.41 29.41
CA ALA A 278 0.53 8.05 29.86
C ALA A 278 1.69 8.03 30.88
N PHE A 279 2.72 8.86 30.70
CA PHE A 279 3.80 9.02 31.69
C PHE A 279 3.32 9.69 32.98
N ASP A 280 2.41 10.65 32.87
CA ASP A 280 1.78 11.29 34.04
C ASP A 280 0.83 10.35 34.80
N ARG A 281 0.33 9.31 34.13
CA ARG A 281 -0.62 8.32 34.68
C ARG A 281 -0.17 6.88 34.40
N PRO A 282 0.93 6.40 35.01
CA PRO A 282 1.46 5.06 34.76
C PRO A 282 0.42 3.96 35.01
N GLY A 283 0.39 2.95 34.13
CA GLY A 283 -0.54 1.83 34.16
C GLY A 283 -1.92 2.12 33.55
N GLN A 284 -2.27 3.40 33.32
CA GLN A 284 -3.54 3.74 32.66
C GLN A 284 -3.40 3.61 31.13
N GLU A 285 -4.40 2.99 30.50
CA GLU A 285 -4.52 2.99 29.04
C GLU A 285 -5.08 4.32 28.55
N ILE A 286 -4.28 5.05 27.77
CA ILE A 286 -4.70 6.25 27.07
C ILE A 286 -5.07 5.87 25.64
N THR A 287 -6.31 6.15 25.24
CA THR A 287 -6.82 5.86 23.90
C THR A 287 -6.85 7.12 23.03
N GLY A 288 -6.55 6.98 21.75
CA GLY A 288 -6.70 8.08 20.79
C GLY A 288 -6.88 7.59 19.36
N HIS A 289 -6.98 8.54 18.43
CA HIS A 289 -7.15 8.27 17.00
C HIS A 289 -6.46 9.35 16.16
N CYS A 290 -6.27 9.07 14.88
CA CYS A 290 -5.83 10.06 13.90
C CYS A 290 -7.04 10.78 13.29
N ASN A 291 -6.96 12.10 13.10
CA ASN A 291 -8.02 12.87 12.42
C ASN A 291 -8.01 12.75 10.89
N ARG A 292 -7.03 12.03 10.31
CA ARG A 292 -6.75 12.04 8.87
C ARG A 292 -6.66 10.67 8.22
N CYS A 293 -6.28 9.65 8.96
CA CYS A 293 -6.30 8.29 8.45
C CYS A 293 -7.08 7.38 9.40
N PRO A 294 -7.66 6.27 8.90
CA PRO A 294 -8.32 5.24 9.71
C PRO A 294 -7.34 4.51 10.63
N THR A 295 -6.88 5.21 11.66
CA THR A 295 -5.94 4.73 12.66
C THR A 295 -6.45 5.05 14.06
N ASP A 296 -6.68 4.01 14.85
CA ASP A 296 -6.86 4.11 16.30
C ASP A 296 -5.58 3.70 17.01
N TYR A 297 -5.37 4.16 18.23
CA TYR A 297 -4.21 3.76 19.02
C TYR A 297 -4.47 3.77 20.51
N THR A 298 -3.60 3.05 21.24
CA THR A 298 -3.48 3.15 22.68
C THR A 298 -2.04 3.33 23.11
N VAL A 299 -1.86 4.00 24.25
CA VAL A 299 -0.57 4.24 24.89
C VAL A 299 -0.67 3.84 26.36
N VAL A 300 0.27 3.04 26.82
CA VAL A 300 0.40 2.66 28.23
C VAL A 300 1.86 2.85 28.63
N ALA A 301 2.11 3.64 29.66
CA ALA A 301 3.43 3.73 30.27
C ALA A 301 3.47 2.93 31.57
N ALA A 302 4.60 2.28 31.83
CA ALA A 302 4.94 1.62 33.08
C ALA A 302 6.40 1.95 33.42
N PRO A 303 6.88 1.68 34.65
CA PRO A 303 8.27 1.90 34.99
C PRO A 303 9.21 1.17 34.00
N GLY A 304 10.01 1.95 33.25
CA GLY A 304 10.97 1.42 32.28
C GLY A 304 10.38 0.89 30.96
N LEU A 305 9.07 1.06 30.72
CA LEU A 305 8.37 0.53 29.54
C LEU A 305 7.34 1.54 29.02
N LEU A 306 7.34 1.77 27.70
CA LEU A 306 6.22 2.38 27.00
C LEU A 306 5.71 1.42 25.94
N THR A 307 4.41 1.15 25.94
CA THR A 307 3.74 0.38 24.89
C THR A 307 2.81 1.28 24.11
N ILE A 308 3.00 1.34 22.79
CA ILE A 308 2.09 1.98 21.84
C ILE A 308 1.50 0.89 20.95
N ARG A 309 0.17 0.83 20.87
CA ARG A 309 -0.57 -0.04 19.94
C ARG A 309 -1.31 0.81 18.94
N ALA A 310 -1.25 0.45 17.67
CA ALA A 310 -1.95 1.13 16.59
C ALA A 310 -2.71 0.11 15.74
N TRP A 311 -3.93 0.45 15.37
CA TRP A 311 -4.77 -0.33 14.47
C TRP A 311 -5.07 0.49 13.24
N HIS A 312 -4.69 -0.02 12.08
CA HIS A 312 -4.87 0.64 10.79
C HIS A 312 -5.90 -0.11 9.96
N ASP A 313 -6.86 0.61 9.39
CA ASP A 313 -7.73 0.10 8.33
C ASP A 313 -7.16 0.55 6.98
N LEU A 314 -6.71 -0.44 6.21
CA LEU A 314 -6.02 -0.27 4.93
C LEU A 314 -6.96 -0.45 3.74
N GLY A 315 -8.26 -0.61 3.99
CA GLY A 315 -9.28 -0.66 2.95
C GLY A 315 -9.57 -2.06 2.39
N PRO A 316 -10.53 -2.12 1.46
CA PRO A 316 -10.90 -3.34 0.74
C PRO A 316 -9.96 -3.59 -0.46
N TYR A 317 -10.29 -4.61 -1.26
CA TYR A 317 -9.56 -4.85 -2.50
C TYR A 317 -9.87 -3.70 -3.45
N THR A 318 -8.83 -3.06 -3.96
CA THR A 318 -8.90 -1.98 -4.92
C THR A 318 -7.85 -2.18 -6.00
N SER A 319 -8.21 -1.70 -7.18
CA SER A 319 -7.40 -1.77 -8.37
C SER A 319 -6.09 -0.98 -8.30
N LEU A 320 -6.19 0.18 -7.69
CA LEU A 320 -5.15 1.17 -7.53
C LEU A 320 -5.09 1.58 -6.06
N PRO A 321 -3.95 2.14 -5.61
CA PRO A 321 -3.85 2.79 -4.32
C PRO A 321 -5.03 3.75 -4.14
N ASP A 322 -5.99 3.37 -3.28
CA ASP A 322 -7.17 4.19 -3.01
C ASP A 322 -6.83 5.22 -1.92
N GLU A 323 -7.77 6.11 -1.63
CA GLU A 323 -7.58 7.12 -0.59
C GLU A 323 -7.28 6.48 0.77
N ARG A 324 -7.94 5.35 1.10
CA ARG A 324 -7.75 4.64 2.37
C ARG A 324 -6.34 4.09 2.53
N TRP A 325 -5.73 3.56 1.48
CA TRP A 325 -4.33 3.15 1.51
C TRP A 325 -3.38 4.36 1.49
N THR A 326 -3.60 5.30 0.57
CA THR A 326 -2.65 6.39 0.31
C THR A 326 -2.49 7.35 1.48
N VAL A 327 -3.52 7.56 2.31
CA VAL A 327 -3.41 8.35 3.56
C VAL A 327 -2.39 7.77 4.55
N HIS A 328 -2.09 6.47 4.50
CA HIS A 328 -1.07 5.83 5.35
C HIS A 328 0.34 5.91 4.76
N ILE A 329 0.50 6.37 3.52
CA ILE A 329 1.79 6.42 2.83
C ILE A 329 2.35 7.83 2.85
N ARG A 330 3.56 7.99 3.40
CA ARG A 330 4.26 9.26 3.38
C ARG A 330 4.64 9.64 1.95
N SER A 331 4.22 10.82 1.52
CA SER A 331 4.60 11.41 0.24
C SER A 331 4.82 12.92 0.41
N HIS A 332 5.25 13.59 -0.66
CA HIS A 332 5.33 15.06 -0.66
C HIS A 332 3.95 15.70 -0.38
N ASP A 333 2.89 15.05 -0.83
CA ASP A 333 1.51 15.55 -0.75
C ASP A 333 0.72 14.95 0.42
N ASN A 334 1.37 14.11 1.24
CA ASN A 334 0.80 13.53 2.46
C ASN A 334 1.77 13.72 3.63
N GLN A 335 1.74 14.94 4.16
CA GLN A 335 2.57 15.41 5.27
C GLN A 335 1.76 15.44 6.56
N PRO A 336 2.37 15.64 7.74
CA PRO A 336 1.61 15.72 8.99
C PRO A 336 0.49 16.77 8.98
N SER A 337 0.78 17.98 8.49
CA SER A 337 -0.15 19.11 8.49
C SER A 337 -1.03 19.24 7.24
N GLU A 338 -0.68 18.59 6.13
CA GLU A 338 -1.32 18.79 4.83
C GLU A 338 -1.50 17.48 4.05
N GLY A 339 -2.49 17.42 3.17
CA GLY A 339 -2.74 16.29 2.26
C GLY A 339 -4.09 15.60 2.45
N PRO A 340 -4.26 14.39 1.89
CA PRO A 340 -5.53 13.68 1.92
C PRO A 340 -5.94 13.31 3.35
N ALA A 341 -7.25 13.18 3.56
CA ALA A 341 -7.84 12.69 4.78
C ALA A 341 -9.00 11.75 4.46
N VAL A 342 -9.05 10.61 5.16
CA VAL A 342 -10.18 9.70 5.15
C VAL A 342 -10.75 9.70 6.56
N HIS A 343 -11.98 10.16 6.68
CA HIS A 343 -12.68 10.20 7.95
C HIS A 343 -13.04 8.78 8.42
N HIS A 344 -12.91 8.56 9.73
CA HIS A 344 -13.43 7.39 10.42
C HIS A 344 -13.96 7.78 11.80
N ASN A 345 -14.87 6.97 12.34
CA ASN A 345 -15.35 7.16 13.69
C ASN A 345 -14.28 6.66 14.69
N PRO A 346 -13.91 7.43 15.71
CA PRO A 346 -12.88 7.03 16.68
C PRO A 346 -13.18 5.68 17.33
N GLY A 347 -12.17 4.82 17.45
CA GLY A 347 -12.26 3.51 18.10
C GLY A 347 -12.85 2.39 17.24
N THR A 348 -13.46 2.71 16.09
CA THR A 348 -14.08 1.71 15.21
C THR A 348 -13.09 0.78 14.53
N VAL A 349 -11.86 1.23 14.25
CA VAL A 349 -10.82 0.41 13.63
C VAL A 349 -10.27 -0.58 14.65
N ARG A 350 -10.03 -0.12 15.89
CA ARG A 350 -9.66 -1.00 17.00
C ARG A 350 -10.75 -2.04 17.25
N HIS A 351 -12.02 -1.63 17.29
CA HIS A 351 -13.14 -2.53 17.54
C HIS A 351 -13.24 -3.61 16.46
N ALA A 352 -13.25 -3.23 15.18
CA ALA A 352 -13.30 -4.16 14.06
C ALA A 352 -12.14 -5.15 14.01
N TYR A 353 -10.97 -4.80 14.56
CA TYR A 353 -9.84 -5.73 14.65
C TYR A 353 -10.03 -6.79 15.75
N LEU A 354 -10.72 -6.42 16.84
CA LEU A 354 -10.89 -7.26 18.03
C LEU A 354 -12.07 -8.23 17.94
N GLU A 355 -13.10 -7.89 17.14
CA GLU A 355 -14.12 -8.84 16.66
C GLU A 355 -13.49 -9.96 15.84
#